data_AF-A0A2N6NLD9-F1
#
_entry.id   AF-A0A2N6NLD9-F1
#
_cell.length_a   1.000
_cell.length_b   1.000
_cell.length_c   1.000
_cell.angle_alpha   90.00
_cell.angle_beta   90.00
_cell.angle_gamma   90.00
#
_symmetry.space_group_name_H-M   'P 1'
#
loop_
_entity.id
_entity.type
_entity.pdbx_description
1 polymer ?
#
loop_
_entity_poly.entity_id
_entity_poly.type
_entity_poly.pdbx_seq_one_letter_code
_entity_poly.pdbx_strand_id
1 'polypeptide(L)'
;MAPAATSFTAADHVLEGRCPTLTFVNTIGVVVDIRAPIPTRREDFKAQIRFYDESTQDDDLKSLTLNLFGNPKDMPVPSCGDVVVILGAKVGQIMTLVLGQPH
;
A
#
# COMPACT_ATOMS: atom_id res chain seq x y z
N MET A 1 13.36 26.78 -11.80
CA MET A 1 12.13 26.04 -11.44
C MET A 1 12.43 25.25 -10.18
N ALA A 2 11.77 25.55 -9.06
CA ALA A 2 11.77 24.64 -7.92
C ALA A 2 11.03 23.36 -8.35
N PRO A 3 11.48 22.15 -7.97
CA PRO A 3 10.71 20.94 -8.22
C PRO A 3 9.32 21.13 -7.63
N ALA A 4 8.27 20.87 -8.41
CA ALA A 4 6.90 20.91 -7.92
C ALA A 4 6.83 20.05 -6.66
N ALA A 5 6.41 20.64 -5.54
CA ALA A 5 6.30 19.92 -4.28
C ALA A 5 5.51 18.64 -4.54
N THR A 6 6.14 17.50 -4.30
CA THR A 6 5.55 16.19 -4.48
C THR A 6 4.37 16.08 -3.50
N SER A 7 3.15 16.34 -3.98
CA SER A 7 1.96 16.28 -3.13
C SER A 7 1.75 14.85 -2.62
N PHE A 8 1.46 14.75 -1.34
CA PHE A 8 1.08 13.51 -0.69
C PHE A 8 -0.45 13.35 -0.71
N THR A 9 -0.88 12.15 -1.03
CA THR A 9 -2.28 11.75 -1.11
C THR A 9 -2.64 10.97 0.15
N ALA A 10 -3.71 11.43 0.83
CA ALA A 10 -4.34 10.74 1.95
C ALA A 10 -4.82 9.33 1.57
N ALA A 11 -4.77 8.38 2.51
CA ALA A 11 -5.18 7.02 2.22
C ALA A 11 -6.68 6.94 1.84
N ASP A 12 -7.52 7.71 2.52
CA ASP A 12 -8.95 7.80 2.24
C ASP A 12 -9.22 8.27 0.79
N HIS A 13 -8.45 9.23 0.25
CA HIS A 13 -8.59 9.64 -1.15
C HIS A 13 -8.31 8.51 -2.15
N VAL A 14 -7.40 7.60 -1.82
CA VAL A 14 -7.12 6.42 -2.64
C VAL A 14 -8.26 5.40 -2.51
N LEU A 15 -8.74 5.16 -1.28
CA LEU A 15 -9.81 4.20 -0.99
C LEU A 15 -11.16 4.63 -1.59
N GLU A 16 -11.48 5.92 -1.56
CA GLU A 16 -12.70 6.49 -2.15
C GLU A 16 -12.64 6.62 -3.68
N GLY A 17 -11.53 6.21 -4.31
CA GLY A 17 -11.38 6.26 -5.76
C GLY A 17 -11.23 7.67 -6.33
N ARG A 18 -10.86 8.66 -5.49
CA ARG A 18 -10.50 10.02 -5.97
C ARG A 18 -9.22 10.01 -6.80
N CYS A 19 -8.41 8.94 -6.69
CA CYS A 19 -7.24 8.70 -7.51
C CYS A 19 -7.56 7.66 -8.60
N PRO A 20 -7.44 8.00 -9.89
CA PRO A 20 -7.71 7.05 -10.97
C PRO A 20 -6.76 5.86 -10.93
N THR A 21 -7.26 4.67 -11.27
CA THR A 21 -6.43 3.47 -11.41
C THR A 21 -5.29 3.71 -12.41
N LEU A 22 -4.14 3.07 -12.19
CA LEU A 22 -2.91 3.19 -12.98
C LEU A 22 -2.16 4.52 -12.85
N THR A 23 -2.65 5.46 -12.03
CA THR A 23 -1.91 6.68 -11.70
C THR A 23 -0.87 6.43 -10.60
N PHE A 24 0.13 7.29 -10.54
CA PHE A 24 1.17 7.24 -9.51
C PHE A 24 0.87 8.27 -8.42
N VAL A 25 0.91 7.83 -7.17
CA VAL A 25 0.66 8.66 -5.99
C VAL A 25 1.80 8.52 -4.98
N ASN A 26 1.96 9.55 -4.17
CA ASN A 26 2.85 9.51 -3.00
C ASN A 26 1.97 9.49 -1.77
N THR A 27 2.29 8.65 -0.79
CA THR A 27 1.48 8.54 0.43
C THR A 27 2.37 8.18 1.60
N ILE A 28 1.92 8.49 2.80
CA ILE A 28 2.64 8.24 4.06
C ILE A 28 1.64 7.58 4.99
N GLY A 29 2.10 6.61 5.78
CA GLY A 29 1.26 6.06 6.82
C GLY A 29 2.01 5.17 7.80
N VAL A 30 1.28 4.69 8.79
CA VAL A 30 1.77 3.81 9.84
C VAL A 30 1.50 2.37 9.45
N VAL A 31 2.51 1.53 9.56
CA VAL A 31 2.41 0.10 9.24
C VAL A 31 1.63 -0.64 10.32
N VAL A 32 0.65 -1.43 9.89
CA VAL A 32 -0.16 -2.28 10.78
C VAL A 32 0.10 -3.77 10.60
N ASP A 33 0.50 -4.18 9.40
CA ASP A 33 0.72 -5.59 9.10
C ASP A 33 1.69 -5.73 7.92
N ILE A 34 2.58 -6.71 8.01
CA ILE A 34 3.60 -6.99 7.00
C ILE A 34 3.57 -8.47 6.67
N ARG A 35 3.56 -8.79 5.39
CA ARG A 35 3.82 -10.14 4.90
C ARG A 35 5.20 -10.19 4.29
N ALA A 36 6.00 -11.11 4.83
CA ALA A 36 7.34 -11.39 4.35
C ALA A 36 7.35 -11.71 2.85
N PRO A 37 8.47 -11.47 2.14
CA PRO A 37 8.57 -11.72 0.71
C PRO A 37 8.27 -13.18 0.39
N ILE A 38 7.23 -13.43 -0.40
CA ILE A 38 6.87 -14.77 -0.90
C ILE A 38 7.42 -14.89 -2.33
N PRO A 39 8.08 -16.01 -2.69
CA PRO A 39 8.54 -16.22 -4.05
C PRO A 39 7.35 -16.21 -5.03
N THR A 40 7.48 -15.49 -6.13
CA THR A 40 6.48 -15.53 -7.21
C THR A 40 6.85 -16.60 -8.24
N ARG A 41 6.16 -16.65 -9.39
CA ARG A 41 6.42 -17.65 -10.44
C ARG A 41 7.79 -17.50 -11.13
N ARG A 42 8.54 -16.45 -10.83
CA ARG A 42 9.86 -16.13 -11.42
C ARG A 42 10.87 -15.88 -10.31
N GLU A 43 11.99 -15.26 -10.64
CA GLU A 43 13.03 -14.83 -9.68
C GLU A 43 12.60 -13.64 -8.81
N ASP A 44 11.40 -13.09 -9.03
CA ASP A 44 10.83 -11.99 -8.26
C ASP A 44 10.15 -12.48 -6.98
N PHE A 45 10.30 -11.73 -5.90
CA PHE A 45 9.55 -11.93 -4.67
C PHE A 45 8.47 -10.86 -4.54
N LYS A 46 7.43 -11.17 -3.79
CA LYS A 46 6.35 -10.24 -3.45
C LYS A 46 6.26 -10.08 -1.94
N ALA A 47 6.50 -8.87 -1.45
CA ALA A 47 6.16 -8.46 -0.09
C ALA A 47 4.86 -7.65 -0.09
N GLN A 48 4.17 -7.66 1.05
CA GLN A 48 2.95 -6.87 1.22
C GLN A 48 3.01 -6.12 2.53
N ILE A 49 2.65 -4.84 2.49
CA ILE A 49 2.58 -3.99 3.68
C ILE A 49 1.18 -3.39 3.73
N ARG A 50 0.51 -3.53 4.87
CA ARG A 50 -0.72 -2.79 5.18
C ARG A 50 -0.38 -1.62 6.06
N PHE A 51 -0.93 -0.47 5.71
CA PHE A 51 -0.72 0.78 6.43
C PHE A 51 -1.97 1.66 6.36
N TYR A 52 -2.10 2.58 7.31
CA TYR A 52 -3.13 3.62 7.32
C TYR A 52 -2.49 4.99 7.54
N ASP A 53 -3.21 6.07 7.21
CA ASP A 53 -2.84 7.42 7.60
C ASP A 53 -3.88 8.01 8.57
N GLU A 54 -3.66 9.25 9.03
CA GLU A 54 -4.58 9.95 9.93
C GLU A 54 -6.03 9.95 9.39
N SER A 55 -6.18 10.01 8.06
CA SER A 55 -7.49 10.03 7.39
C SER A 55 -8.29 8.73 7.54
N THR A 56 -7.64 7.61 7.87
CA THR A 56 -8.29 6.29 7.99
C THR A 56 -8.00 5.60 9.32
N GLN A 57 -7.45 6.30 10.31
CA GLN A 57 -7.03 5.71 11.59
C GLN A 57 -8.20 5.19 12.45
N ASP A 58 -9.38 5.77 12.32
CA ASP A 58 -10.56 5.44 13.14
C ASP A 58 -11.32 4.19 12.65
N ASP A 59 -10.92 3.60 11.52
CA ASP A 59 -11.60 2.46 10.92
C ASP A 59 -10.57 1.37 10.55
N ASP A 60 -10.52 0.29 11.35
CA ASP A 60 -9.62 -0.85 11.14
C ASP A 60 -9.78 -1.53 9.77
N LEU A 61 -10.93 -1.36 9.10
CA LEU A 61 -11.18 -1.91 7.76
C LEU A 61 -10.60 -1.00 6.66
N LYS A 62 -10.36 0.28 6.94
CA LYS A 62 -9.79 1.25 5.99
C LYS A 62 -8.27 1.28 6.10
N SER A 63 -7.63 0.30 5.44
CA SER A 63 -6.17 0.28 5.26
C SER A 63 -5.78 0.14 3.79
N LEU A 64 -4.65 0.72 3.41
CA LEU A 64 -4.05 0.53 2.10
C LEU A 64 -3.12 -0.67 2.12
N THR A 65 -3.11 -1.40 1.01
CA THR A 65 -2.21 -2.53 0.80
C THR A 65 -1.17 -2.19 -0.26
N LEU A 66 0.08 -2.00 0.15
CA LEU A 66 1.21 -1.86 -0.74
C LEU A 66 1.72 -3.26 -1.15
N ASN A 67 1.85 -3.49 -2.45
CA ASN A 67 2.48 -4.69 -2.98
C ASN A 67 3.85 -4.30 -3.54
N LEU A 68 4.92 -4.84 -2.94
CA LEU A 68 6.29 -4.61 -3.36
C LEU A 68 6.79 -5.83 -4.12
N PHE A 69 7.35 -5.61 -5.30
CA PHE A 69 7.92 -6.65 -6.15
C PHE A 69 9.41 -6.38 -6.35
N GLY A 70 10.24 -7.39 -6.20
CA GLY A 70 11.69 -7.25 -6.38
C GLY A 70 12.51 -8.33 -5.70
N ASN A 71 13.80 -8.06 -5.53
CA ASN A 71 14.72 -8.94 -4.81
C ASN A 71 14.54 -8.76 -3.30
N PRO A 72 14.42 -9.84 -2.51
CA PRO A 72 14.21 -9.76 -1.07
C PRO A 72 15.34 -9.04 -0.33
N LYS A 73 16.56 -8.98 -0.88
CA LYS A 73 17.68 -8.24 -0.29
C LYS A 73 17.51 -6.72 -0.35
N ASP A 74 16.74 -6.24 -1.32
CA ASP A 74 16.49 -4.80 -1.54
C ASP A 74 15.12 -4.36 -1.01
N MET A 75 14.34 -5.30 -0.43
CA MET A 75 13.02 -4.99 0.12
C MET A 75 13.12 -4.37 1.52
N PRO A 76 12.30 -3.35 1.82
CA PRO A 76 12.24 -2.80 3.16
C PRO A 76 11.66 -3.83 4.15
N VAL A 77 12.17 -3.80 5.38
CA VAL A 77 11.74 -4.69 6.48
C VAL A 77 11.20 -3.83 7.63
N PRO A 78 10.07 -3.12 7.44
CA PRO A 78 9.46 -2.35 8.51
C PRO A 78 8.86 -3.29 9.57
N SER A 79 8.55 -2.72 10.73
CA SER A 79 7.78 -3.34 11.81
C SER A 79 6.41 -2.65 11.97
N CYS A 80 5.48 -3.30 12.67
CA CYS A 80 4.21 -2.66 13.04
C CYS A 80 4.49 -1.43 13.91
N GLY A 81 3.85 -0.30 13.60
CA GLY A 81 4.09 0.99 14.24
C GLY A 81 5.13 1.87 13.56
N ASP A 82 5.91 1.34 12.60
CA ASP A 82 6.82 2.17 11.81
C ASP A 82 6.06 3.05 10.83
N VAL A 83 6.62 4.23 10.54
CA VAL A 83 6.12 5.13 9.50
C VAL A 83 6.78 4.78 8.17
N VAL A 84 5.98 4.55 7.14
CA VAL A 84 6.44 4.33 5.76
C VAL A 84 6.11 5.53 4.89
N VAL A 85 7.09 5.95 4.09
CA VAL A 85 6.93 6.98 3.06
C VAL A 85 7.00 6.29 1.70
N ILE A 86 5.91 6.35 0.95
CA ILE A 86 5.78 5.73 -0.36
C ILE A 86 5.83 6.82 -1.43
N LEU A 87 6.76 6.69 -2.36
CA LEU A 87 6.93 7.60 -3.48
C LEU A 87 6.64 6.87 -4.79
N GLY A 88 5.78 7.46 -5.63
CA GLY A 88 5.46 6.92 -6.94
C GLY A 88 4.85 5.52 -6.90
N ALA A 89 3.95 5.24 -5.95
CA ALA A 89 3.20 3.99 -5.97
C ALA A 89 2.07 4.04 -7.00
N LYS A 90 1.93 2.97 -7.76
CA LYS A 90 0.86 2.83 -8.74
C LYS A 90 -0.44 2.42 -8.05
N VAL A 91 -1.50 3.19 -8.24
CA VAL A 91 -2.85 2.87 -7.77
C VAL A 91 -3.39 1.67 -8.56
N GLY A 92 -3.80 0.64 -7.83
CA GLY A 92 -4.43 -0.56 -8.38
C GLY A 92 -5.67 -0.92 -7.58
N GLN A 93 -6.65 -1.53 -8.25
CA GLN A 93 -7.79 -2.12 -7.57
C GLN A 93 -7.54 -3.61 -7.37
N ILE A 94 -7.63 -4.06 -6.13
CA ILE A 94 -7.62 -5.48 -5.80
C ILE A 94 -9.07 -5.88 -5.57
N MET A 95 -9.58 -6.80 -6.40
CA MET A 95 -10.88 -7.40 -6.17
C MET A 95 -10.72 -8.46 -5.07
N THR A 96 -11.12 -8.12 -3.86
CA THR A 96 -11.29 -9.11 -2.79
C THR A 96 -12.54 -9.91 -3.09
N LEU A 97 -12.38 -11.14 -3.56
CA LEU A 97 -13.48 -12.11 -3.68
C LEU A 97 -13.91 -12.50 -2.26
N VAL A 98 -15.03 -11.93 -1.79
CA VAL A 98 -15.73 -12.45 -0.61
C VAL A 98 -16.42 -13.74 -1.06
N LEU A 99 -15.80 -14.89 -0.77
CA LEU A 99 -16.47 -16.18 -0.90
C LEU A 99 -17.62 -16.18 0.10
N GLY A 100 -18.85 -16.01 -0.40
CA GLY A 100 -20.06 -16.02 0.42
C GLY A 100 -20.12 -17.27 1.28
N GLN A 101 -20.37 -17.09 2.57
CA GLN A 101 -20.68 -18.17 3.49
C GLN A 101 -21.95 -18.87 2.97
N PRO A 102 -21.97 -20.20 2.79
CA PRO A 102 -23.21 -20.91 2.54
C PRO A 102 -24.10 -20.78 3.78
N HIS A 103 -25.36 -20.37 3.57
CA HIS A 103 -26.42 -20.38 4.56
C HIS A 103 -26.68 -21.79 5.12
#